data_AF-A0A386C753-F1
#
_entry.id   AF-A0A386C753-F1
#
_cell.length_a   1.000
_cell.length_b   1.000
_cell.length_c   1.000
_cell.angle_alpha   90.00
_cell.angle_beta   90.00
_cell.angle_gamma   90.00
#
_symmetry.space_group_name_H-M   'P 1'
#
loop_
_entity.id
_entity.type
_entity.pdbx_description
1 polymer ?
#
loop_
_entity_poly.entity_id
_entity_poly.type
_entity_poly.pdbx_seq_one_letter_code
_entity_poly.pdbx_strand_id
1 'polypeptide(L)'
;MPQVFHPSMNAVARASILGAIVLLGAVSVAGFYIDRSPWMTHQGIAREQPVPFSHQHHARDLGIDCRYCHTSVTQSEFAGIPPTKTCMTCHSRIWTDAQLLAPVRQSWSAQTPIIWNSRAQSSGLRLLSPTTFT
;
A
#
# COMPACT_ATOMS: atom_id res chain seq x y z
N MET A 1 60.78 24.49 2.57
CA MET A 1 59.41 24.97 2.85
C MET A 1 59.06 24.56 4.28
N PRO A 2 58.59 25.47 5.15
CA PRO A 2 58.28 25.11 6.53
C PRO A 2 57.03 24.22 6.61
N GLN A 3 57.05 23.24 7.50
CA GLN A 3 55.94 22.33 7.73
C GLN A 3 54.81 23.06 8.45
N VAL A 4 53.68 23.22 7.78
CA VAL A 4 52.52 23.98 8.28
C VAL A 4 51.66 23.16 9.25
N PHE A 5 51.62 21.84 9.11
CA PHE A 5 50.79 20.95 9.94
C PHE A 5 51.62 19.97 10.77
N HIS A 6 51.27 19.82 12.05
CA HIS A 6 51.89 18.83 12.95
C HIS A 6 51.58 17.40 12.48
N PRO A 7 52.50 16.41 12.58
CA PRO A 7 52.30 15.05 12.07
C PRO A 7 51.05 14.33 12.62
N SER A 8 50.58 14.69 13.82
CA SER A 8 49.35 14.15 14.40
C SER A 8 48.09 14.50 13.61
N MET A 9 48.12 15.55 12.78
CA MET A 9 47.00 15.95 11.94
C MET A 9 46.65 14.88 10.90
N ASN A 10 47.60 14.04 10.48
CA ASN A 10 47.32 12.91 9.61
C ASN A 10 46.44 11.85 10.30
N ALA A 11 46.68 11.60 11.59
CA ALA A 11 45.88 10.67 12.37
C ALA A 11 44.47 11.23 12.59
N VAL A 12 44.35 12.52 12.93
CA VAL A 12 43.06 13.20 13.11
C VAL A 12 42.25 13.22 11.82
N ALA A 13 42.86 13.57 10.69
CA ALA A 13 42.19 13.59 9.39
C ALA A 13 41.69 12.20 8.96
N ARG A 14 42.50 11.15 9.17
CA ARG A 14 42.06 9.77 8.86
C ARG A 14 40.93 9.33 9.77
N ALA A 15 41.02 9.61 11.07
CA ALA A 15 39.98 9.26 12.02
C ALA A 15 38.66 9.99 11.74
N SER A 16 38.70 11.28 11.38
CA SER A 16 37.51 12.05 11.06
C SER A 16 36.84 11.57 9.77
N ILE A 17 37.61 11.24 8.73
CA ILE A 17 37.07 10.68 7.49
C ILE A 17 36.40 9.33 7.73
N LEU A 18 37.06 8.42 8.46
CA LEU A 18 36.49 7.11 8.78
C LEU A 18 35.24 7.25 9.67
N GLY A 19 35.29 8.12 10.67
CA GLY A 19 34.14 8.41 11.52
C GLY A 19 32.95 8.95 10.73
N ALA A 20 33.19 9.86 9.78
CA ALA A 20 32.15 10.40 8.91
C ALA A 20 31.53 9.31 8.02
N ILE A 21 32.35 8.44 7.42
CA ILE A 21 31.86 7.33 6.59
C ILE A 21 31.00 6.36 7.41
N VAL A 22 31.46 5.97 8.60
CA VAL A 22 30.71 5.06 9.49
C VAL A 22 29.39 5.70 9.91
N LEU A 23 29.40 6.98 10.27
CA LEU A 23 28.19 7.72 10.66
C LEU A 23 27.19 7.79 9.50
N LEU A 24 27.64 8.14 8.29
CA LEU A 24 26.78 8.17 7.11
C LEU A 24 26.21 6.79 6.78
N GLY A 25 27.03 5.74 6.89
CA GLY A 25 26.60 4.35 6.73
C GLY A 25 25.52 3.97 7.76
N ALA A 26 25.75 4.27 9.03
CA ALA A 26 24.81 3.98 10.11
C ALA A 26 23.48 4.71 9.93
N VAL A 27 23.51 5.99 9.55
CA VAL A 27 22.30 6.78 9.26
C VAL A 27 21.54 6.19 8.07
N SER A 28 22.24 5.81 7.00
CA SER A 28 21.63 5.23 5.81
C SER A 28 20.94 3.90 6.12
N VAL A 29 21.61 3.04 6.90
CA VAL A 29 21.06 1.75 7.35
C VAL A 29 19.84 1.96 8.27
N ALA A 30 19.93 2.87 9.24
CA ALA A 30 18.81 3.18 10.12
C ALA A 30 17.60 3.71 9.31
N GLY A 31 17.84 4.62 8.36
CA GLY A 31 16.79 5.13 7.46
C GLY A 31 16.12 4.02 6.65
N PHE A 32 16.90 3.11 6.07
CA PHE A 32 16.40 1.95 5.32
C PHE A 32 15.47 1.06 6.16
N TYR A 33 15.83 0.79 7.42
CA TYR A 33 15.03 -0.03 8.31
C TYR A 33 13.76 0.68 8.79
N ILE A 34 13.84 1.99 9.05
CA ILE A 34 12.67 2.79 9.43
C ILE A 34 11.68 2.87 8.27
N ASP A 35 12.15 3.14 7.05
CA ASP A 35 11.31 3.23 5.85
C ASP A 35 10.54 1.93 5.57
N ARG A 36 11.19 0.78 5.75
CA ARG A 36 10.55 -0.54 5.58
C ARG A 36 9.83 -1.06 6.81
N SER A 37 9.80 -0.30 7.90
CA SER A 37 9.15 -0.76 9.11
C SER A 37 7.62 -0.82 8.93
N PRO A 38 6.92 -1.71 9.67
CA PRO A 38 5.46 -1.74 9.71
C PRO A 38 4.83 -0.41 10.12
N TRP A 39 5.56 0.38 10.91
CA TRP A 39 5.15 1.72 11.33
C TRP A 39 4.99 2.67 10.13
N MET A 40 5.94 2.66 9.20
CA MET A 40 5.88 3.50 8.00
C MET A 40 4.88 2.94 6.96
N THR A 41 4.91 1.63 6.76
CA THR A 41 4.07 0.96 5.75
C THR A 41 2.61 0.77 6.18
N HIS A 42 2.28 1.08 7.44
CA HIS A 42 0.95 0.87 8.04
C HIS A 42 0.45 -0.58 7.92
N GLN A 43 1.38 -1.53 7.86
CA GLN A 43 1.04 -2.95 7.80
C GLN A 43 0.28 -3.37 9.07
N GLY A 44 -0.79 -4.14 8.89
CA GLY A 44 -1.63 -4.61 10.00
C GLY A 44 -2.68 -3.60 10.49
N ILE A 45 -2.68 -2.36 9.98
CA ILE A 45 -3.71 -1.38 10.33
C ILE A 45 -4.93 -1.56 9.41
N ALA A 46 -6.06 -1.93 10.01
CA ALA A 46 -7.33 -1.99 9.30
C ALA A 46 -7.85 -0.57 9.01
N ARG A 47 -8.14 -0.27 7.74
CA ARG A 47 -8.81 0.96 7.34
C ARG A 47 -10.31 0.70 7.27
N GLU A 48 -11.11 1.64 7.75
CA GLU A 48 -12.55 1.59 7.57
C GLU A 48 -12.88 1.59 6.07
N GLN A 49 -13.80 0.70 5.68
CA GLN A 49 -14.26 0.54 4.30
C GLN A 49 -15.73 0.94 4.23
N PRO A 50 -16.20 1.45 3.06
CA PRO A 50 -17.61 1.76 2.88
C PRO A 50 -18.52 0.53 3.08
N VAL A 51 -18.00 -0.65 2.75
CA VAL A 51 -18.63 -1.95 2.98
C VAL A 51 -17.66 -2.81 3.77
N PRO A 52 -18.08 -3.42 4.90
CA PRO A 52 -17.23 -4.26 5.72
C PRO A 52 -17.01 -5.64 5.06
N PHE A 53 -16.28 -5.66 3.95
CA PHE A 53 -16.00 -6.87 3.17
C PHE A 53 -15.00 -7.79 3.88
N SER A 54 -15.35 -9.06 4.04
CA SER A 54 -14.48 -10.08 4.62
C SER A 54 -13.92 -11.02 3.55
N HIS A 55 -12.61 -10.93 3.26
CA HIS A 55 -11.94 -11.91 2.40
C HIS A 55 -11.94 -13.31 3.02
N GLN A 56 -11.87 -13.41 4.35
CA GLN A 56 -11.90 -14.69 5.04
C GLN A 56 -13.20 -15.44 4.75
N HIS A 57 -14.35 -14.77 4.89
CA HIS A 57 -15.63 -15.40 4.65
C HIS A 57 -15.76 -15.90 3.20
N HIS A 58 -15.44 -15.04 2.22
CA HIS A 58 -15.64 -15.38 0.81
C HIS A 58 -14.60 -16.36 0.26
N ALA A 59 -13.31 -16.13 0.52
CA ALA A 59 -12.25 -16.94 -0.08
C ALA A 59 -11.92 -18.19 0.74
N ARG A 60 -11.84 -18.07 2.07
CA ARG A 60 -11.45 -19.20 2.94
C ARG A 60 -12.64 -20.08 3.28
N ASP A 61 -13.72 -19.50 3.79
CA ASP A 61 -14.82 -20.27 4.35
C ASP A 61 -15.76 -20.81 3.25
N LEU A 62 -16.03 -20.01 2.22
CA LEU A 62 -16.86 -20.40 1.06
C LEU A 62 -16.07 -20.97 -0.12
N GLY A 63 -14.73 -20.83 -0.12
CA GLY A 63 -13.87 -21.37 -1.19
C GLY A 63 -14.01 -20.66 -2.54
N ILE A 64 -14.48 -19.41 -2.57
CA ILE A 64 -14.60 -18.64 -3.83
C ILE A 64 -13.20 -18.29 -4.33
N ASP A 65 -12.91 -18.69 -5.58
CA ASP A 65 -11.62 -18.41 -6.22
C ASP A 65 -11.35 -16.90 -6.34
N CYS A 66 -10.12 -16.48 -6.08
CA CYS A 66 -9.71 -15.07 -6.12
C CYS A 66 -10.04 -14.38 -7.46
N ARG A 67 -9.95 -15.12 -8.57
CA ARG A 67 -10.19 -14.63 -9.95
C ARG A 67 -11.67 -14.36 -10.22
N TYR A 68 -12.57 -14.89 -9.40
CA TYR A 68 -14.00 -14.59 -9.51
C TYR A 68 -14.26 -13.09 -9.32
N CYS A 69 -13.57 -12.49 -8.34
CA CYS A 69 -13.65 -11.06 -8.07
C CYS A 69 -12.56 -10.26 -8.80
N HIS A 70 -11.33 -10.78 -8.84
CA HIS A 70 -10.17 -10.10 -9.44
C HIS A 70 -9.86 -10.66 -10.82
N THR A 71 -10.73 -10.36 -11.78
CA THR A 71 -10.74 -11.01 -13.10
C THR A 71 -9.50 -10.69 -13.95
N SER A 72 -8.84 -9.56 -13.71
CA SER A 72 -7.66 -9.14 -14.48
C SER A 72 -6.33 -9.68 -13.91
N VAL A 73 -6.35 -10.39 -12.78
CA VAL A 73 -5.12 -10.82 -12.07
C VAL A 73 -4.17 -11.69 -12.92
N THR A 74 -4.68 -12.37 -13.96
CA THR A 74 -3.86 -13.20 -14.85
C THR A 74 -3.45 -12.51 -16.15
N GLN A 75 -3.93 -11.29 -16.40
CA GLN A 75 -3.79 -10.60 -17.69
C GLN A 75 -3.24 -9.19 -17.56
N SER A 76 -3.21 -8.62 -16.36
CA SER A 76 -2.79 -7.24 -16.11
C SER A 76 -1.93 -7.16 -14.85
N GLU A 77 -1.05 -6.16 -14.79
CA GLU A 77 -0.28 -5.81 -13.58
C GLU A 77 -1.19 -5.35 -12.44
N PHE A 78 -2.43 -4.96 -12.74
CA PHE A 78 -3.42 -4.57 -11.75
C PHE A 78 -4.58 -5.58 -11.71
N ALA A 79 -4.80 -6.16 -10.53
CA ALA A 79 -5.86 -7.15 -10.30
C ALA A 79 -7.29 -6.59 -10.35
N GLY A 80 -7.44 -5.26 -10.35
CA GLY A 80 -8.74 -4.60 -10.36
C GLY A 80 -9.49 -4.74 -9.04
N ILE A 81 -10.54 -3.93 -8.88
CA ILE A 81 -11.56 -4.14 -7.86
C ILE A 81 -12.85 -4.55 -8.60
N PRO A 82 -13.58 -5.58 -8.14
CA PRO A 82 -14.79 -6.02 -8.82
C PRO A 82 -15.84 -4.89 -8.88
N PRO A 83 -16.61 -4.82 -9.97
CA PRO A 83 -17.78 -3.95 -10.02
C PRO A 83 -18.88 -4.46 -9.07
N THR A 84 -19.79 -3.57 -8.68
CA THR A 84 -20.95 -3.90 -7.81
C THR A 84 -21.78 -5.07 -8.35
N LYS A 85 -21.81 -5.25 -9.68
CA LYS A 85 -22.48 -6.39 -10.33
C LYS A 85 -21.98 -7.74 -9.82
N THR A 86 -20.69 -7.89 -9.54
CA THR A 86 -20.12 -9.13 -9.01
C THR A 86 -20.65 -9.44 -7.61
N CYS A 87 -20.86 -8.44 -6.76
CA CYS A 87 -21.51 -8.64 -5.46
C CYS A 87 -22.97 -9.07 -5.63
N MET A 88 -23.67 -8.47 -6.59
CA MET A 88 -25.10 -8.69 -6.83
C MET A 88 -25.42 -10.01 -7.54
N THR A 89 -24.44 -10.75 -8.06
CA THR A 89 -24.69 -12.11 -8.58
C THR A 89 -25.26 -13.03 -7.50
N CYS A 90 -24.81 -12.86 -6.25
CA CYS A 90 -25.31 -13.60 -5.08
C CYS A 90 -26.22 -12.72 -4.22
N HIS A 91 -25.79 -11.50 -3.86
CA HIS A 91 -26.50 -10.66 -2.89
C HIS A 91 -27.82 -10.05 -3.38
N SER A 92 -28.20 -10.32 -4.63
CA SER A 92 -29.58 -10.11 -5.10
C SER A 92 -30.57 -11.16 -4.58
N ARG A 93 -30.08 -12.27 -4.02
CA ARG A 93 -30.89 -13.41 -3.54
C ARG A 93 -30.59 -13.82 -2.11
N ILE A 94 -29.38 -13.56 -1.62
CA ILE A 94 -28.95 -13.89 -0.25
C ILE A 94 -28.67 -12.63 0.55
N TRP A 95 -29.05 -12.63 1.82
CA TRP A 95 -28.81 -11.51 2.74
C TRP A 95 -29.30 -10.16 2.20
N THR A 96 -30.38 -10.19 1.41
CA THR A 96 -30.88 -9.05 0.62
C THR A 96 -31.23 -7.84 1.48
N ASP A 97 -31.58 -8.03 2.75
CA ASP A 97 -32.00 -6.97 3.67
C ASP A 97 -30.97 -6.66 4.76
N ALA A 98 -29.79 -7.29 4.71
CA ALA A 98 -28.73 -7.02 5.67
C ALA A 98 -28.32 -5.55 5.61
N GLN A 99 -28.29 -4.86 6.75
CA GLN A 99 -27.93 -3.45 6.83
C GLN A 99 -26.49 -3.19 6.36
N LEU A 100 -25.58 -4.13 6.63
CA LEU A 100 -24.18 -4.09 6.20
C LEU A 100 -24.01 -4.03 4.67
N LEU A 101 -25.03 -4.49 3.92
CA LEU A 101 -25.04 -4.47 2.45
C LEU A 101 -25.79 -3.27 1.85
N ALA A 102 -26.31 -2.35 2.68
CA ALA A 102 -26.99 -1.16 2.20
C ALA A 102 -26.17 -0.36 1.18
N PRO A 103 -24.84 -0.15 1.36
CA PRO A 103 -24.04 0.58 0.36
C PRO A 103 -23.92 -0.17 -0.97
N VAL A 104 -23.88 -1.51 -0.95
CA VAL A 104 -23.86 -2.32 -2.18
C VAL A 104 -25.18 -2.19 -2.93
N ARG A 105 -26.31 -2.23 -2.22
CA ARG A 105 -27.65 -2.03 -2.82
C ARG A 105 -27.81 -0.62 -3.39
N GLN A 106 -27.36 0.39 -2.66
CA GLN A 106 -27.39 1.78 -3.12
C GLN A 106 -26.55 1.96 -4.38
N SER A 107 -25.34 1.41 -4.40
CA SER A 107 -24.48 1.40 -5.58
C SER A 107 -25.14 0.71 -6.77
N TRP A 108 -25.83 -0.41 -6.54
CA TRP A 108 -26.55 -1.12 -7.60
C TRP A 108 -27.73 -0.32 -8.15
N SER A 109 -28.56 0.27 -7.29
CA SER A 109 -29.74 1.04 -7.71
C SER A 109 -29.39 2.36 -8.37
N ALA A 110 -28.36 3.05 -7.85
CA ALA A 110 -27.91 4.33 -8.40
C ALA A 110 -26.96 4.16 -9.60
N GLN A 111 -26.54 2.93 -9.91
CA GLN A 111 -25.55 2.61 -10.94
C GLN A 111 -24.21 3.36 -10.75
N THR A 112 -23.90 3.72 -9.51
CA THR A 112 -22.66 4.41 -9.14
C THR A 112 -21.68 3.42 -8.49
N PRO A 113 -20.41 3.37 -8.89
CA PRO A 113 -19.43 2.46 -8.28
C PRO A 113 -19.20 2.75 -6.79
N ILE A 114 -18.94 1.71 -6.01
CA ILE A 114 -18.48 1.84 -4.62
C ILE A 114 -17.06 2.43 -4.63
N ILE A 115 -16.87 3.52 -3.89
CA ILE A 115 -15.56 4.17 -3.75
C ILE A 115 -14.80 3.51 -2.59
N TRP A 116 -13.99 2.52 -2.92
CA TRP A 116 -13.21 1.76 -1.94
C TRP A 116 -12.03 2.57 -1.40
N ASN A 117 -11.73 2.39 -0.11
CA ASN A 117 -10.52 2.93 0.49
C ASN A 117 -9.38 1.96 0.21
N SER A 118 -8.42 2.35 -0.63
CA SER A 118 -7.25 1.52 -0.93
C SER A 118 -6.51 1.15 0.35
N ARG A 119 -6.21 -0.14 0.54
CA ARG A 119 -5.28 -0.59 1.59
C ARG A 119 -3.83 -0.27 1.22
N ALA A 120 -3.52 -0.24 -0.07
CA ALA A 120 -2.25 0.25 -0.57
C ALA A 120 -2.32 1.78 -0.59
N GLN A 121 -1.89 2.41 0.49
CA GLN A 121 -1.45 3.80 0.41
C GLN A 121 -0.22 3.76 -0.51
N SER A 122 -0.28 4.42 -1.67
CA SER A 122 0.90 4.62 -2.49
C SER A 122 1.90 5.41 -1.63
N SER A 123 2.81 4.69 -0.99
CA SER A 123 3.92 5.26 -0.27
C SER A 123 4.73 6.10 -1.28
N GLY A 124 4.55 7.42 -1.23
CA GLY A 124 5.58 8.35 -1.67
C GLY A 124 5.74 8.64 -3.17
N LEU A 125 4.70 8.56 -4.02
CA LEU A 125 4.72 9.30 -5.28
C LEU A 125 3.31 9.64 -5.80
N ARG A 126 2.65 10.61 -5.17
CA ARG A 126 1.63 11.47 -5.80
C ARG A 126 2.29 12.74 -6.34
N LEU A 127 3.36 12.58 -7.10
CA LEU A 127 3.80 13.60 -8.06
C LEU A 127 3.62 12.94 -9.41
N LEU A 128 2.50 13.27 -10.05
CA LEU A 128 2.21 13.26 -11.49
C LEU A 128 0.69 13.09 -11.62
N SER A 129 0.02 14.24 -11.70
CA SER A 129 -1.37 14.40 -12.11
C SER A 129 -1.66 13.71 -13.44
N PRO A 130 -2.92 13.35 -13.72
CA PRO A 130 -3.33 12.79 -15.01
C PRO A 130 -3.47 13.93 -16.03
N THR A 131 -2.37 14.34 -16.63
CA THR A 131 -2.38 15.21 -17.82
C THR A 131 -1.32 14.76 -18.78
N THR A 132 -1.51 13.57 -19.39
CA THR A 132 -0.95 13.21 -20.71
C THR A 132 -1.49 11.85 -21.13
N PHE A 133 -2.69 11.86 -21.70
CA PHE A 133 -3.10 10.91 -22.73
C PHE A 133 -3.78 11.73 -23.81
N THR A 134 -2.95 12.19 -24.76
CA THR A 134 -3.27 12.56 -26.14
C THR A 134 -2.20 11.93 -26.99
#